data_AF-A0AA37WNF5-F1
#
_entry.id   AF-A0AA37WNF5-F1
#
_cell.length_a   1.000
_cell.length_b   1.000
_cell.length_c   1.000
_cell.angle_alpha   90.00
_cell.angle_beta   90.00
_cell.angle_gamma   90.00
#
_symmetry.space_group_name_H-M   'P 1'
#
loop_
_entity.id
_entity.type
_entity.pdbx_description
1 polymer ?
#
loop_
_entity_poly.entity_id
_entity_poly.type
_entity_poly.pdbx_seq_one_letter_code
_entity_poly.pdbx_strand_id
1 'polypeptide(L)'
;MQFDSQELNSTETRKMKQEEMSDSSFSDIDIKLIDEQAAEATKRCRHYLRMSPTDFADFMQVKSVKTIYNWEDPTNSASPKFSHFLHLIAAIGMNAFVKLLANTLNPSTQQRDDQDD
;
A
#
# COMPACT_ATOMS: atom_id res chain seq x y z
N MET A 1 -48.86 -38.49 -26.37
CA MET A 1 -47.83 -37.44 -26.50
C MET A 1 -46.59 -38.09 -27.07
N GLN A 2 -46.14 -37.57 -28.21
CA GLN A 2 -44.93 -37.99 -28.92
C GLN A 2 -43.71 -37.43 -28.17
N PHE A 3 -42.66 -38.23 -28.04
CA PHE A 3 -41.31 -37.74 -27.80
C PHE A 3 -40.42 -38.52 -28.77
N ASP A 4 -40.45 -38.08 -30.03
CA ASP A 4 -39.51 -38.53 -31.06
C ASP A 4 -38.21 -37.72 -30.93
N SER A 5 -37.12 -38.45 -31.12
CA SER A 5 -35.73 -38.04 -31.08
C SER A 5 -35.44 -36.74 -31.83
N GLN A 6 -34.82 -35.78 -31.14
CA GLN A 6 -33.83 -34.91 -31.76
C GLN A 6 -32.50 -35.06 -31.03
N GLU A 7 -31.58 -35.70 -31.75
CA GLU A 7 -30.15 -35.69 -31.51
C GLU A 7 -29.66 -34.27 -31.24
N LEU A 8 -29.27 -33.97 -30.01
CA LEU A 8 -28.35 -32.87 -29.73
C LEU A 8 -26.91 -33.42 -29.85
N ASN A 9 -26.61 -33.86 -31.07
CA ASN A 9 -25.26 -34.00 -31.57
C ASN A 9 -24.71 -32.60 -31.82
N SER A 10 -23.84 -32.12 -30.94
CA SER A 10 -22.61 -31.44 -31.34
C SER A 10 -21.76 -31.13 -30.10
N THR A 11 -20.90 -32.08 -29.78
CA THR A 11 -19.72 -31.92 -28.91
C THR A 11 -18.68 -30.96 -29.53
N GLU A 12 -19.10 -29.96 -30.32
CA GLU A 12 -18.24 -29.26 -31.27
C GLU A 12 -18.66 -27.80 -31.51
N THR A 13 -19.06 -27.07 -30.46
CA THR A 13 -19.22 -25.60 -30.56
C THR A 13 -18.85 -24.83 -29.28
N ARG A 14 -18.07 -25.42 -28.38
CA ARG A 14 -17.37 -24.68 -27.30
C ARG A 14 -15.87 -24.58 -27.56
N LYS A 15 -15.52 -24.10 -28.76
CA LYS A 15 -14.15 -23.69 -29.11
C LYS A 15 -14.08 -22.38 -29.90
N MET A 16 -15.17 -21.62 -29.98
CA MET A 16 -15.14 -20.28 -30.56
C MET A 16 -15.93 -19.33 -29.67
N LYS A 17 -15.27 -18.22 -29.28
CA LYS A 17 -15.78 -17.10 -28.49
C LYS A 17 -15.90 -17.31 -26.98
N GLN A 18 -14.75 -17.55 -26.35
CA GLN A 18 -14.44 -16.93 -25.06
C GLN A 18 -13.15 -16.11 -25.17
N GLU A 19 -12.95 -15.48 -26.33
CA GLU A 19 -12.24 -14.22 -26.45
C GLU A 19 -13.33 -13.15 -26.49
N GLU A 20 -13.76 -12.68 -25.32
CA GLU A 20 -14.42 -11.39 -25.14
C GLU A 20 -14.73 -11.25 -23.64
N MET A 21 -14.31 -10.10 -23.09
CA MET A 21 -14.48 -9.64 -21.71
C MET A 21 -13.42 -10.10 -20.69
N SER A 22 -12.15 -9.77 -20.97
CA SER A 22 -11.18 -9.43 -19.93
C SER A 22 -11.44 -8.00 -19.42
N ASP A 23 -12.64 -7.71 -18.92
CA ASP A 23 -12.98 -6.41 -18.32
C ASP A 23 -12.99 -6.50 -16.78
N SER A 24 -11.95 -7.14 -16.23
CA SER A 24 -11.66 -6.98 -14.80
C SER A 24 -10.90 -5.67 -14.64
N SER A 25 -11.66 -4.57 -14.68
CA SER A 25 -11.25 -3.21 -14.30
C SER A 25 -10.99 -3.13 -12.78
N PHE A 26 -10.01 -3.90 -12.32
CA PHE A 26 -9.21 -3.55 -11.15
C PHE A 26 -7.89 -3.09 -11.74
N SER A 27 -7.79 -1.79 -11.98
CA SER A 27 -6.58 -1.12 -12.46
C SER A 27 -5.34 -1.66 -11.75
N ASP A 28 -4.31 -1.99 -12.53
CA ASP A 28 -2.99 -2.39 -12.06
C ASP A 28 -2.62 -1.57 -10.82
N ILE A 29 -2.53 -2.23 -9.66
CA ILE A 29 -2.05 -1.56 -8.46
C ILE A 29 -0.62 -1.14 -8.77
N ASP A 30 -0.38 0.17 -8.88
CA ASP A 30 0.94 0.71 -9.10
C ASP A 30 1.80 0.40 -7.86
N ILE A 31 2.56 -0.68 -7.95
CA ILE A 31 3.46 -1.13 -6.87
C ILE A 31 4.47 -0.02 -6.53
N LYS A 32 4.82 0.86 -7.49
CA LYS A 32 5.70 2.00 -7.22
C LYS A 32 5.02 3.05 -6.35
N LEU A 33 3.73 3.31 -6.59
CA LEU A 33 2.95 4.23 -5.76
C LEU A 33 2.88 3.75 -4.30
N ILE A 34 2.84 2.43 -4.08
CA ILE A 34 2.89 1.84 -2.73
C ILE A 34 4.27 2.05 -2.07
N ASP A 35 5.36 1.82 -2.80
CA ASP A 35 6.71 2.01 -2.30
C ASP A 35 6.99 3.49 -1.95
N GLU A 36 6.55 4.41 -2.80
CA GLU A 36 6.63 5.86 -2.57
C GLU A 36 5.89 6.29 -1.30
N GLN A 37 4.66 5.77 -1.11
CA GLN A 37 3.85 6.07 0.07
C GLN A 37 4.44 5.47 1.35
N ALA A 38 5.03 4.27 1.27
CA ALA A 38 5.70 3.64 2.40
C ALA A 38 6.94 4.43 2.84
N ALA A 39 7.70 4.96 1.88
CA ALA A 39 8.88 5.77 2.17
C ALA A 39 8.51 7.08 2.86
N GLU A 40 7.53 7.79 2.31
CA GLU A 40 7.04 9.04 2.90
C GLU A 40 6.40 8.81 4.28
N ALA A 41 5.65 7.71 4.48
CA ALA A 41 5.09 7.36 5.77
C ALA A 41 6.17 7.12 6.84
N THR A 42 7.25 6.42 6.49
CA THR A 42 8.38 6.14 7.39
C THR A 42 9.04 7.45 7.83
N LYS A 43 9.29 8.35 6.87
CA LYS A 43 9.84 9.68 7.13
C LYS A 43 8.95 10.50 8.07
N ARG A 44 7.63 10.54 7.82
CA ARG A 44 6.68 11.27 8.68
C ARG A 44 6.63 10.71 10.10
N CYS A 45 6.72 9.40 10.27
CA CYS A 45 6.79 8.79 11.60
C CYS A 45 8.03 9.25 12.38
N ARG A 46 9.21 9.28 11.73
CA ARG A 46 10.43 9.81 12.36
C ARG A 46 10.29 11.28 12.76
N HIS A 47 9.73 12.10 11.87
CA HIS A 47 9.49 13.51 12.14
C HIS A 47 8.49 13.72 13.28
N TYR A 48 7.42 12.93 13.34
CA TYR A 48 6.44 12.97 14.44
C TYR A 48 7.09 12.67 15.79
N LEU A 49 7.97 11.66 15.84
CA LEU A 49 8.75 11.30 17.02
C LEU A 49 9.88 12.29 17.34
N ARG A 50 10.11 13.30 16.46
CA ARG A 50 11.17 14.31 16.59
C ARG A 50 12.58 13.71 16.72
N MET A 51 12.82 12.60 16.03
CA MET A 51 14.09 11.88 16.08
C MET A 51 15.00 12.25 14.90
N SER A 52 16.31 12.32 15.17
CA SER A 52 17.31 12.33 14.09
C SER A 52 17.32 10.96 13.39
N PRO A 53 17.84 10.84 12.14
CA PRO A 53 17.99 9.54 11.49
C PRO A 53 18.80 8.53 12.31
N THR A 54 19.78 9.00 13.09
CA THR A 54 20.58 8.17 13.99
C THR A 54 19.76 7.63 15.15
N ASP A 55 19.07 8.51 15.88
CA ASP A 55 18.24 8.10 17.02
C ASP A 55 17.09 7.19 16.56
N PHE A 56 16.56 7.45 15.36
CA PHE A 56 15.51 6.62 14.77
C PHE A 56 16.04 5.24 14.36
N ALA A 57 17.28 5.14 13.88
CA ALA A 57 17.91 3.84 13.59
C ALA A 57 18.03 2.99 14.87
N ASP A 58 18.45 3.61 15.98
CA ASP A 58 18.55 2.95 17.27
C ASP A 58 17.18 2.55 17.81
N PHE A 59 16.20 3.46 17.74
CA PHE A 59 14.81 3.21 18.11
C PHE A 59 14.21 2.02 17.32
N MET A 60 14.47 1.98 16.01
CA MET A 60 14.01 0.91 15.12
C MET A 60 14.87 -0.36 15.19
N GLN A 61 15.91 -0.37 16.04
CA GLN A 61 16.86 -1.48 16.22
C GLN A 61 17.53 -1.93 14.92
N VAL A 62 17.82 -0.99 14.02
CA VAL A 62 18.55 -1.26 12.78
C VAL A 62 20.01 -0.87 12.91
N LYS A 63 20.89 -1.71 12.35
CA LYS A 63 22.34 -1.59 12.50
C LYS A 63 22.96 -0.36 11.83
N SER A 64 22.24 0.31 10.92
CA SER A 64 22.81 1.39 10.12
C SER A 64 21.78 2.48 9.82
N VAL A 65 22.19 3.72 10.02
CA VAL A 65 21.45 4.92 9.60
C VAL A 65 21.20 4.93 8.09
N LYS A 66 22.09 4.30 7.30
CA LYS A 66 21.88 4.13 5.85
C LYS A 66 20.60 3.35 5.54
N THR A 67 20.22 2.40 6.39
CA THR A 67 18.96 1.66 6.23
C THR A 67 17.75 2.59 6.38
N ILE A 68 17.80 3.54 7.32
CA ILE A 68 16.75 4.55 7.47
C ILE A 68 16.67 5.44 6.22
N TYR A 69 17.80 5.93 5.72
CA TYR A 69 17.80 6.73 4.48
C TYR A 69 17.23 5.96 3.29
N ASN A 70 17.56 4.67 3.17
CA ASN A 70 17.00 3.83 2.11
C ASN A 70 15.49 3.62 2.27
N TRP A 71 14.99 3.52 3.51
CA TRP A 71 13.55 3.40 3.77
C TRP A 71 12.80 4.71 3.51
N GLU A 72 13.46 5.86 3.61
CA GLU A 72 12.86 7.18 3.36
C GLU A 72 13.04 7.64 1.90
N ASP A 73 13.72 6.86 1.07
CA ASP A 73 13.98 7.17 -0.34
C ASP A 73 12.98 6.42 -1.25
N PRO A 74 12.05 7.12 -1.91
CA PRO A 74 11.06 6.50 -2.80
C PRO A 74 11.67 5.79 -4.02
N THR A 75 12.91 6.13 -4.39
CA THR A 75 13.60 5.50 -5.52
C THR A 75 14.25 4.16 -5.15
N ASN A 76 14.27 3.84 -3.86
CA ASN A 76 14.90 2.65 -3.31
C ASN A 76 13.83 1.70 -2.75
N SER A 77 13.70 0.50 -3.32
CA SER A 77 12.70 -0.51 -2.90
C SER A 77 13.02 -1.19 -1.55
N ALA A 78 13.74 -0.52 -0.65
CA ALA A 78 13.99 -1.02 0.69
C ALA A 78 12.85 -0.60 1.60
N SER A 79 12.05 -1.56 2.10
CA SER A 79 10.94 -1.27 3.01
C SER A 79 11.20 -1.76 4.44
N PRO A 80 10.62 -1.11 5.46
CA PRO A 80 10.62 -1.64 6.81
C PRO A 80 9.85 -2.98 6.86
N LYS A 81 10.31 -3.91 7.70
CA LYS A 81 9.54 -5.12 8.02
C LYS A 81 8.27 -4.77 8.79
N PHE A 82 7.26 -5.65 8.72
CA PHE A 82 6.02 -5.50 9.48
C PHE A 82 6.24 -5.26 10.99
N SER A 83 7.23 -5.93 11.59
CA SER A 83 7.60 -5.74 13.00
C SER A 83 8.02 -4.30 13.34
N HIS A 84 8.63 -3.60 12.40
CA HIS A 84 9.02 -2.20 12.56
C HIS A 84 7.78 -1.29 12.58
N PHE A 85 6.78 -1.57 11.74
CA PHE A 85 5.51 -0.85 11.78
C PHE A 85 4.75 -1.08 13.08
N LEU A 86 4.76 -2.30 13.63
CA LEU A 86 4.18 -2.55 14.96
C LEU A 86 4.86 -1.73 16.06
N HIS A 87 6.19 -1.60 15.99
CA HIS A 87 6.93 -0.77 16.93
C HIS A 87 6.55 0.71 16.81
N LEU A 88 6.40 1.22 15.59
CA LEU A 88 5.93 2.59 15.34
C LEU A 88 4.50 2.81 15.86
N ILE A 89 3.59 1.87 15.62
CA ILE A 89 2.21 1.93 16.11
C ILE A 89 2.18 1.95 17.64
N ALA A 90 3.05 1.16 18.29
CA ALA A 90 3.14 1.14 19.75
C ALA A 90 3.65 2.47 20.33
N ALA A 91 4.60 3.13 19.67
CA ALA A 91 5.17 4.38 20.14
C ALA A 91 4.32 5.62 19.82
N ILE A 92 3.72 5.67 18.62
CA ILE A 92 2.92 6.80 18.13
C ILE A 92 1.46 6.67 18.58
N GLY A 93 0.99 5.44 18.78
CA GLY A 93 -0.43 5.12 18.95
C GLY A 93 -1.14 4.92 17.60
N MET A 94 -2.00 3.91 17.52
CA MET A 94 -2.67 3.50 16.28
C MET A 94 -3.47 4.63 15.61
N ASN A 95 -4.17 5.45 16.39
CA ASN A 95 -4.96 6.57 15.87
C ASN A 95 -4.07 7.63 15.19
N ALA A 96 -2.97 8.03 15.84
CA ALA A 96 -2.04 9.00 15.28
C ALA A 96 -1.29 8.42 14.07
N PHE A 97 -0.93 7.13 14.10
CA PHE A 97 -0.30 6.44 12.97
C PHE A 97 -1.21 6.41 11.72
N VAL A 98 -2.50 6.08 11.88
CA VAL A 98 -3.46 6.09 10.78
C VAL A 98 -3.70 7.50 10.23
N LYS A 99 -3.75 8.53 11.08
CA LYS A 99 -3.82 9.93 10.63
C LYS A 99 -2.60 10.33 9.80
N LEU A 100 -1.40 9.91 10.22
CA LEU A 100 -0.17 10.16 9.46
C LEU A 100 -0.23 9.49 8.08
N LEU A 101 -0.74 8.26 7.97
CA LEU A 101 -0.94 7.54 6.71
C LEU A 101 -2.03 8.17 5.83
N ALA A 102 -3.15 8.59 6.41
CA ALA A 102 -4.21 9.26 5.63
C ALA A 102 -3.68 10.56 4.99
N ASN A 103 -2.82 11.30 5.70
CA ASN A 103 -2.18 12.51 5.20
C ASN A 103 -1.09 12.26 4.15
N THR A 104 -0.55 11.03 4.04
CA THR A 104 0.34 10.65 2.92
C THR A 104 -0.46 10.23 1.70
N LEU A 105 -1.60 9.57 1.90
CA LEU A 105 -2.50 9.13 0.83
C LEU A 105 -3.28 10.29 0.20
N ASN A 106 -3.62 11.33 0.97
CA ASN A 106 -4.34 12.52 0.51
C ASN A 106 -3.70 13.81 1.07
N PRO A 107 -2.61 14.32 0.47
CA PRO A 107 -1.98 15.57 0.90
C PRO A 107 -2.92 16.79 0.79
N SER A 108 -3.96 16.72 -0.04
CA SER A 108 -4.99 17.77 -0.19
C SER A 108 -5.90 17.95 1.03
N THR A 109 -5.81 17.06 2.03
CA THR A 109 -6.63 17.14 3.26
C THR A 109 -6.03 18.08 4.32
N GLN A 110 -4.78 18.52 4.16
CA GLN A 110 -4.08 19.39 5.13
C GLN A 110 -4.47 20.88 5.09
N GLN A 111 -5.59 21.25 4.46
CA GLN A 111 -6.05 22.65 4.42
C GLN A 111 -7.36 22.93 5.16
N ARG A 112 -7.89 21.98 5.97
CA ARG A 112 -9.18 22.21 6.65
C ARG A 112 -9.16 22.22 8.18
N ASP A 113 -8.16 21.61 8.82
CA ASP A 113 -8.21 21.42 10.28
C ASP A 113 -7.27 22.34 11.08
N ASP A 114 -6.48 23.20 10.43
CA ASP A 114 -5.64 24.25 11.09
C ASP A 114 -6.29 25.65 11.02
N GLN A 115 -7.62 25.73 10.87
CA GLN A 115 -8.37 27.00 10.79
C GLN A 115 -9.50 27.14 11.83
N ASP A 116 -9.41 26.40 12.93
CA ASP A 116 -10.22 26.58 14.13
C ASP A 116 -9.32 26.45 15.37
N ASP A 117 -8.43 27.44 15.58
CA ASP A 117 -7.94 27.92 16.89
C ASP A 117 -7.14 29.23 16.73
#